data_AF-A0A2I0VXD1-F1
#
_entry.id   AF-A0A2I0VXD1-F1
#
_cell.length_a   1.000
_cell.length_b   1.000
_cell.length_c   1.000
_cell.angle_alpha   90.00
_cell.angle_beta   90.00
_cell.angle_gamma   90.00
#
_symmetry.space_group_name_H-M   'P 1'
#
loop_
_entity.id
_entity.type
_entity.pdbx_description
1 polymer ?
#
loop_
_entity_poly.entity_id
_entity_poly.type
_entity_poly.pdbx_seq_one_letter_code
_entity_poly.pdbx_strand_id
1 'polypeptide(L)'
;MRAALLCTINDFPCYANLSGYSTKGRFACPICQHNTCLEWLQFSHKRCYMGHRRFLDHDHPDRKDSRSFNSCEEHGSIPPPINVSKIVDMLRSINVKFGKKTPSNPDLPYN
;
A
#
# COMPACT_ATOMS: atom_id res chain seq x y z
N MET A 1 -3.30 29.51 25.03
CA MET A 1 -2.82 29.44 23.63
C MET A 1 -3.49 28.23 22.98
N ARG A 2 -4.11 28.37 21.81
CA ARG A 2 -4.72 27.25 21.06
C ARG A 2 -4.02 27.16 19.71
N ALA A 3 -3.54 25.99 19.34
CA ALA A 3 -2.93 25.73 18.04
C ALA A 3 -3.72 24.61 17.34
N ALA A 4 -3.87 24.71 16.02
CA ALA A 4 -4.53 23.72 15.18
C ALA A 4 -3.57 23.28 14.06
N LEU A 5 -3.60 21.99 13.76
CA LEU A 5 -2.78 21.38 12.70
C LEU A 5 -3.59 21.38 11.40
N LEU A 6 -3.17 22.16 10.40
CA LEU A 6 -3.88 22.30 9.12
C LEU A 6 -3.49 21.20 8.13
N CYS A 7 -2.20 20.90 8.01
CA CYS A 7 -1.68 19.82 7.18
C CYS A 7 -0.33 19.33 7.72
N THR A 8 0.03 18.11 7.35
CA THR A 8 1.38 17.56 7.52
C THR A 8 1.97 17.31 6.14
N ILE A 9 3.25 17.65 5.93
CA ILE A 9 4.03 17.19 4.78
C ILE A 9 4.89 16.04 5.30
N ASN A 10 4.63 14.85 4.79
CA ASN A 10 5.25 13.63 5.27
C ASN A 10 5.77 12.83 4.08
N ASP A 11 6.95 12.27 4.25
CA ASP A 11 7.53 11.34 3.30
C ASP A 11 6.87 9.95 3.42
N PHE A 12 7.23 9.05 2.50
CA PHE A 12 6.63 7.72 2.46
C PHE A 12 6.91 6.89 3.73
N PRO A 13 8.13 6.88 4.33
CA PRO A 13 8.35 6.22 5.61
C PRO A 13 7.53 6.80 6.78
N CYS A 14 7.41 8.13 6.89
CA CYS A 14 6.64 8.80 7.94
C CYS A 14 5.15 8.45 7.87
N TYR A 15 4.64 8.15 6.66
CA TYR A 15 3.26 7.72 6.46
C TYR A 15 2.89 6.51 7.32
N ALA A 16 3.80 5.55 7.53
CA ALA A 16 3.55 4.41 8.41
C ALA A 16 3.32 4.83 9.86
N ASN A 17 4.11 5.76 10.37
CA ASN A 17 4.04 6.19 11.77
C ASN A 17 2.78 7.02 12.04
N LEU A 18 2.40 7.89 11.10
CA LEU A 18 1.27 8.80 11.29
C LEU A 18 -0.08 8.13 11.04
N SER A 19 -0.18 7.26 10.04
CA SER A 19 -1.45 6.64 9.63
C SER A 19 -1.59 5.18 10.08
N GLY A 20 -0.53 4.58 10.62
CA GLY A 20 -0.48 3.14 10.84
C GLY A 20 -0.48 2.32 9.55
N TYR A 21 -0.31 2.96 8.39
CA TYR A 21 -0.37 2.29 7.09
C TYR A 21 0.89 1.44 6.85
N SER A 22 0.71 0.30 6.18
CA SER A 22 1.85 -0.53 5.80
C SER A 22 2.62 0.15 4.69
N THR A 23 3.87 0.54 4.92
CA THR A 23 4.78 1.05 3.88
C THR A 23 5.63 -0.05 3.24
N LYS A 24 5.37 -1.32 3.62
CA LYS A 24 6.10 -2.51 3.17
C LYS A 24 5.15 -3.63 2.78
N GLY A 25 5.66 -4.58 2.03
CA GLY A 25 4.92 -5.80 1.66
C GLY A 25 3.83 -5.54 0.63
N ARG A 26 2.83 -6.42 0.59
CA ARG A 26 1.79 -6.40 -0.46
C ARG A 26 0.93 -5.13 -0.47
N PHE A 27 0.82 -4.45 0.66
CA PHE A 27 -0.02 -3.25 0.82
C PHE A 27 0.80 -1.97 0.94
N ALA A 28 2.06 -1.97 0.48
CA ALA A 28 2.94 -0.82 0.60
C ALA A 28 2.41 0.43 -0.12
N CYS A 29 1.84 0.26 -1.32
CA CYS A 29 1.41 1.38 -2.14
C CYS A 29 0.00 1.84 -1.73
N PRO A 30 -0.19 3.08 -1.23
CA PRO A 30 -1.51 3.59 -0.84
C PRO A 30 -2.47 3.76 -2.01
N ILE A 31 -1.93 3.89 -3.24
CA ILE A 31 -2.70 4.03 -4.48
C ILE A 31 -3.14 2.66 -4.98
N CYS A 32 -2.21 1.72 -5.12
CA CYS A 32 -2.52 0.38 -5.65
C CYS A 32 -3.20 -0.51 -4.61
N GLN A 33 -2.84 -0.38 -3.33
CA GLN A 33 -3.30 -1.20 -2.21
C GLN A 33 -3.24 -2.70 -2.53
N HIS A 34 -4.39 -3.37 -2.60
CA HIS A 34 -4.53 -4.79 -2.94
C HIS A 34 -4.01 -5.14 -4.34
N ASN A 35 -3.99 -4.16 -5.25
CA ASN A 35 -3.52 -4.26 -6.63
C ASN A 35 -2.03 -3.94 -6.79
N THR A 36 -1.29 -3.75 -5.68
CA THR A 36 0.16 -3.55 -5.73
C THR A 36 0.80 -4.74 -6.41
N CYS A 37 1.49 -4.49 -7.53
CA CYS A 37 2.22 -5.53 -8.21
C CYS A 37 3.56 -5.73 -7.54
N LEU A 38 3.72 -6.94 -7.02
CA LEU A 38 4.82 -7.34 -6.17
C LEU A 38 5.39 -8.61 -6.74
N GLU A 39 6.69 -8.62 -6.97
CA GLU A 39 7.43 -9.80 -7.38
C GLU A 39 8.41 -10.22 -6.29
N TRP A 40 8.51 -11.52 -6.05
CA TRP A 40 9.51 -12.08 -5.15
C TRP A 40 10.73 -12.51 -5.95
N LEU A 41 11.85 -11.84 -5.72
CA LEU A 41 13.12 -12.21 -6.34
C LEU A 41 13.72 -13.38 -5.55
N GLN A 42 13.66 -14.58 -6.14
CA GLN A 42 14.01 -15.84 -5.49
C GLN A 42 15.43 -15.83 -4.89
N PHE A 43 16.41 -15.32 -5.62
CA PHE A 43 17.82 -15.38 -5.21
C PHE A 43 18.22 -14.30 -4.20
N SER A 44 17.60 -13.12 -4.25
CA SER A 44 17.92 -12.04 -3.30
C SER A 44 17.02 -12.04 -2.06
N HIS A 45 15.98 -12.87 -2.03
CA HIS A 45 14.93 -12.89 -1.00
C HIS A 45 14.32 -11.50 -0.75
N LYS A 46 14.16 -10.71 -1.81
CA LYS A 46 13.63 -9.35 -1.75
C LYS A 46 12.34 -9.26 -2.55
N ARG A 47 11.49 -8.34 -2.11
CA ARG A 47 10.29 -7.92 -2.83
C ARG A 47 10.64 -6.75 -3.75
N CYS A 48 10.28 -6.86 -5.01
CA CYS A 48 10.35 -5.76 -5.97
C CYS A 48 8.93 -5.30 -6.30
N TYR A 49 8.69 -3.99 -6.27
CA TYR A 49 7.40 -3.42 -6.66
C TYR A 49 7.44 -3.17 -8.16
N MET A 50 6.65 -3.92 -8.92
CA MET A 50 6.58 -3.83 -10.39
C MET A 50 5.29 -3.14 -10.82
N GLY A 51 5.06 -3.04 -12.12
CA GLY A 51 3.77 -2.60 -12.62
C GLY A 51 3.61 -1.08 -12.68
N HIS A 52 4.66 -0.31 -12.42
CA HIS A 52 4.59 1.16 -12.39
C HIS A 52 4.34 1.78 -13.78
N ARG A 53 4.56 1.03 -14.88
CA ARG A 53 4.29 1.54 -16.25
C ARG A 53 2.80 1.62 -16.55
N ARG A 54 1.93 0.97 -15.75
CA ARG A 54 0.47 1.12 -15.84
C ARG A 54 -0.04 2.55 -15.63
N PHE A 55 0.77 3.40 -14.99
CA PHE A 55 0.45 4.81 -14.73
C PHE A 55 0.80 5.73 -15.91
N LEU A 56 1.49 5.22 -16.93
CA LEU A 56 1.76 5.93 -18.17
C LEU A 56 0.56 5.82 -19.12
N ASP A 57 0.45 6.75 -20.06
CA ASP A 57 -0.54 6.69 -21.13
C ASP A 57 -0.50 5.35 -21.86
N HIS A 58 -1.65 4.88 -22.35
CA HIS A 58 -1.78 3.55 -22.95
C HIS A 58 -0.81 3.33 -24.12
N ASP A 59 -0.56 4.38 -24.89
CA ASP A 59 0.32 4.34 -26.06
C ASP A 59 1.78 4.70 -25.75
N HIS A 60 2.14 4.86 -24.47
CA HIS A 60 3.49 5.19 -24.07
C HIS A 60 4.48 4.08 -24.45
N PRO A 61 5.62 4.37 -25.12
CA PRO A 61 6.58 3.37 -25.59
C PRO A 61 7.07 2.41 -24.52
N ASP A 62 7.39 2.91 -23.32
CA ASP A 62 7.87 2.10 -22.20
C ASP A 62 6.91 0.97 -21.79
N ARG A 63 5.62 1.08 -22.07
CA ARG A 63 4.66 0.00 -21.81
C ARG A 63 4.93 -1.22 -22.68
N LYS A 64 5.49 -1.03 -23.87
CA LYS A 64 5.86 -2.08 -24.83
C LYS A 64 7.35 -2.43 -24.79
N ASP A 65 8.17 -1.64 -24.09
CA ASP A 65 9.58 -1.93 -23.92
C ASP A 65 9.78 -3.07 -22.92
N SER A 66 9.65 -4.31 -23.39
CA SER A 66 10.00 -5.49 -22.58
C SER A 66 11.50 -5.62 -22.38
N ARG A 67 12.31 -5.10 -23.31
CA ARG A 67 13.76 -5.31 -23.36
C ARG A 67 14.51 -4.56 -22.26
N SER A 68 14.13 -3.31 -21.98
CA SER A 68 14.79 -2.50 -20.94
C SER A 68 14.27 -2.82 -19.53
N PHE A 69 13.19 -3.57 -19.42
CA PHE A 69 12.49 -3.86 -18.16
C PHE A 69 12.49 -5.36 -17.85
N ASN A 70 11.40 -5.89 -17.30
CA ASN A 70 11.26 -7.24 -16.80
C ASN A 70 10.86 -8.27 -17.87
N SER A 71 11.30 -8.07 -19.12
CA SER A 71 10.97 -8.95 -20.27
C SER A 71 9.47 -9.09 -20.53
N CYS A 72 8.65 -8.20 -20.00
CA CYS A 72 7.20 -8.23 -20.10
C CYS A 72 6.68 -6.85 -20.52
N GLU A 73 5.73 -6.85 -21.46
CA GLU A 73 4.95 -5.66 -21.78
C GLU A 73 3.89 -5.41 -20.69
N GLU A 74 3.65 -4.14 -20.35
CA GLU A 74 2.70 -3.72 -19.32
C GLU A 74 1.46 -3.05 -19.94
N HIS A 75 0.43 -3.85 -20.19
CA HIS A 75 -0.87 -3.40 -20.72
C HIS A 75 -1.93 -3.15 -19.65
N GLY A 76 -1.58 -3.30 -18.37
CA GLY A 76 -2.52 -3.12 -17.25
C GLY A 76 -3.02 -1.67 -17.12
N SER A 77 -4.26 -1.49 -16.66
CA SER A 77 -4.80 -0.15 -16.36
C SER A 77 -4.36 0.33 -14.97
N ILE A 78 -4.43 1.65 -14.77
CA ILE A 78 -4.31 2.26 -13.45
C ILE A 78 -5.36 1.61 -12.52
N PRO A 79 -4.97 1.13 -11.33
CA PRO A 79 -5.94 0.60 -10.38
C PRO A 79 -6.90 1.71 -9.97
N PRO A 80 -8.21 1.43 -9.90
CA PRO A 80 -9.18 2.46 -9.51
C PRO A 80 -8.86 2.95 -8.09
N PRO A 81 -8.97 4.26 -7.84
CA PRO A 81 -8.83 4.77 -6.48
C PRO A 81 -9.88 4.11 -5.58
N ILE A 82 -9.52 3.92 -4.32
CA ILE A 82 -10.44 3.34 -3.36
C ILE A 82 -11.37 4.42 -2.84
N ASN A 83 -12.67 4.19 -3.06
CA ASN A 83 -13.72 5.09 -2.61
C ASN A 83 -13.88 5.02 -1.08
N VAL A 84 -14.28 6.15 -0.49
CA VAL A 84 -14.52 6.28 0.96
C VAL A 84 -15.51 5.24 1.47
N SER A 85 -16.57 4.94 0.71
CA SER A 85 -17.55 3.90 1.08
C SER A 85 -16.89 2.52 1.27
N LYS A 86 -16.01 2.13 0.34
CA LYS A 86 -15.24 0.88 0.46
C LYS A 86 -14.33 0.90 1.68
N ILE A 87 -13.71 2.04 2.00
CA ILE A 87 -12.89 2.18 3.21
C ILE A 87 -13.74 1.96 4.46
N VAL A 88 -14.91 2.60 4.54
CA VAL A 88 -15.83 2.45 5.67
C VAL A 88 -16.26 0.99 5.83
N ASP A 89 -16.58 0.30 4.73
CA ASP A 89 -16.96 -1.11 4.79
C ASP A 89 -15.79 -2.02 5.22
N MET A 90 -14.57 -1.76 4.75
CA MET A 90 -13.38 -2.46 5.24
C MET A 90 -13.18 -2.23 6.74
N LEU A 91 -13.32 -1.00 7.22
CA LEU A 91 -13.15 -0.66 8.64
C LEU A 91 -14.22 -1.30 9.53
N ARG A 92 -15.47 -1.46 9.05
CA ARG A 92 -16.54 -2.15 9.79
C ARG A 92 -16.19 -3.61 10.12
N SER A 93 -15.40 -4.25 9.27
CA SER A 93 -14.97 -5.63 9.47
C SER A 93 -13.82 -5.78 10.48
N ILE A 94 -13.18 -4.69 10.86
CA ILE A 94 -12.01 -4.69 11.75
C ILE A 94 -12.49 -4.55 13.21
N ASN A 95 -12.23 -5.57 14.02
CA ASN A 95 -12.42 -5.51 15.46
C ASN A 95 -11.10 -5.17 16.15
N VAL A 96 -10.91 -3.90 16.53
CA VAL A 96 -9.70 -3.46 17.24
C VAL A 96 -9.92 -3.54 18.75
N LYS A 97 -9.17 -4.43 19.41
CA LYS A 97 -9.04 -4.43 20.88
C LYS A 97 -7.83 -3.59 21.28
N PHE A 98 -8.08 -2.45 21.92
CA PHE A 98 -7.04 -1.57 22.44
C PHE A 98 -6.58 -1.99 23.85
N GLY A 99 -5.38 -1.58 24.24
CA GLY A 99 -4.84 -1.79 25.59
C GLY A 99 -3.71 -2.81 25.65
N LYS A 100 -3.24 -3.10 26.88
CA LYS A 100 -2.18 -4.07 27.15
C LYS A 100 -2.77 -5.46 27.38
N LYS A 101 -1.96 -6.50 27.19
CA LYS A 101 -2.34 -7.87 27.53
C LYS A 101 -2.45 -7.98 29.04
N THR A 102 -3.65 -8.24 29.54
CA THR A 102 -3.96 -8.41 30.96
C THR A 102 -4.88 -9.63 31.12
N PRO A 103 -5.06 -10.17 32.34
CA PRO A 103 -6.03 -11.25 32.57
C PRO A 103 -7.45 -10.88 32.13
N SER A 104 -7.82 -9.59 32.20
CA SER A 104 -9.10 -9.05 31.72
C SER A 104 -9.13 -8.75 30.22
N ASN A 105 -7.99 -8.81 29.52
CA ASN A 105 -7.86 -8.57 28.10
C ASN A 105 -6.83 -9.56 27.49
N PRO A 106 -7.16 -10.86 27.45
CA PRO A 106 -6.20 -11.91 27.10
C PRO A 106 -5.88 -11.95 25.59
N ASP A 107 -6.84 -11.59 24.75
CA ASP A 107 -6.79 -11.74 23.30
C ASP A 107 -6.53 -10.41 22.61
N LEU A 108 -5.25 -10.07 22.42
CA LEU A 108 -4.84 -8.96 21.57
C LEU A 108 -4.59 -9.43 20.13
N PRO A 109 -4.95 -8.63 19.11
CA PRO A 109 -4.83 -9.00 17.70
C PRO A 109 -3.39 -9.09 17.17
N TYR A 110 -2.37 -8.84 18.00
CA TYR A 110 -0.95 -8.80 17.63
C TYR A 110 -0.07 -9.78 18.43
N ASN A 111 -0.65 -10.83 19.02
CA ASN A 111 0.11 -11.91 19.67
C ASN A 111 0.58 -12.96 18.66
#